data_AF-A0A925DQQ2-F1
#
_entry.id   AF-A0A925DQQ2-F1
#
_cell.length_a   1.000
_cell.length_b   1.000
_cell.length_c   1.000
_cell.angle_alpha   90.00
_cell.angle_beta   90.00
_cell.angle_gamma   90.00
#
_symmetry.space_group_name_H-M   'P 1'
#
loop_
_entity.id
_entity.type
_entity.pdbx_description
1 polymer ?
#
loop_
_entity_poly.entity_id
_entity_poly.type
_entity_poly.pdbx_seq_one_letter_code
_entity_poly.pdbx_strand_id
1 'polypeptide(L)'
;MAETKKANTDLNSTQQWMQQILMSKLPPAKEEKVEDFILPSQRLSARRHLQIYRQSYIARLRECMKKQFEALAYTLGEELFQQFADEYLEQYPSENYSLNNLGEKFPAFLEQTRPDKYVEEKESWIDFMIELAQF
;
A
#
# COMPACT_ATOMS: atom_id res chain seq x y z
N MET A 1 -25.20 8.30 33.43
CA MET A 1 -24.34 8.90 32.38
C MET A 1 -23.08 8.05 32.35
N ALA A 2 -22.90 7.23 31.31
CA ALA A 2 -21.81 6.27 31.25
C ALA A 2 -20.53 6.98 30.77
N GLU A 3 -19.55 7.10 31.65
CA GLU A 3 -18.20 7.53 31.33
C GLU A 3 -17.58 6.52 30.37
N THR A 4 -17.44 6.91 29.10
CA THR A 4 -16.69 6.15 28.12
C THR A 4 -15.22 6.20 28.53
N LYS A 5 -14.72 5.11 29.12
CA LYS A 5 -13.29 4.88 29.40
C LYS A 5 -12.51 5.17 28.11
N LYS A 6 -11.86 6.33 28.03
CA LYS A 6 -10.86 6.59 26.99
C LYS A 6 -9.75 5.59 27.21
N ALA A 7 -9.58 4.64 26.30
CA ALA A 7 -8.34 3.87 26.22
C ALA A 7 -7.20 4.90 26.16
N ASN A 8 -6.31 4.85 27.13
CA ASN A 8 -5.14 5.73 27.19
C ASN A 8 -4.12 5.19 26.20
N THR A 9 -4.41 5.31 24.91
CA THR A 9 -3.49 5.01 23.82
C THR A 9 -2.71 6.27 23.52
N ASP A 10 -1.43 6.27 23.86
CA ASP A 10 -0.54 7.36 23.49
C ASP A 10 -0.44 7.47 21.96
N LEU A 11 0.06 8.62 21.48
CA LEU A 11 0.11 8.90 20.05
C LEU A 11 0.95 7.87 19.28
N ASN A 12 2.07 7.41 19.86
CA ASN A 12 2.96 6.47 19.19
C ASN A 12 2.28 5.10 19.04
N SER A 13 1.66 4.60 20.11
CA SER A 13 0.89 3.35 20.04
C SER A 13 -0.27 3.42 19.03
N THR A 14 -0.96 4.57 18.96
CA THR A 14 -2.03 4.80 17.99
C THR A 14 -1.52 4.82 16.55
N GLN A 15 -0.39 5.49 16.30
CA GLN A 15 0.23 5.56 14.98
C GLN A 15 0.70 4.18 14.52
N GLN A 16 1.36 3.42 15.38
CA GLN A 16 1.83 2.07 15.07
C GLN A 16 0.65 1.14 14.73
N TRP A 17 -0.41 1.18 15.53
CA TRP A 17 -1.62 0.40 15.27
C TRP A 17 -2.26 0.78 13.92
N MET A 18 -2.42 2.08 13.65
CA MET A 18 -2.97 2.57 12.38
C MET A 18 -2.11 2.15 11.18
N GLN A 19 -0.78 2.27 11.26
CA GLN A 19 0.12 1.85 10.17
C GLN A 19 0.00 0.35 9.90
N GLN A 20 0.06 -0.47 10.94
CA GLN A 20 -0.05 -1.93 10.81
C GLN A 20 -1.38 -2.36 10.21
N ILE A 21 -2.50 -1.80 10.69
CA ILE A 21 -3.82 -2.24 10.28
C ILE A 21 -4.18 -1.81 8.85
N LEU A 22 -3.65 -0.67 8.40
CA LEU A 22 -3.84 -0.19 7.03
C LEU A 22 -2.98 -0.98 6.03
N MET A 23 -1.78 -1.40 6.44
CA MET A 23 -0.83 -2.14 5.58
C MET A 23 -0.95 -3.65 5.66
N SER A 24 -1.67 -4.20 6.65
CA SER A 24 -2.00 -5.62 6.69
C SER A 24 -2.72 -6.05 5.41
N LYS A 25 -2.37 -7.23 4.88
CA LYS A 25 -3.06 -7.86 3.72
C LYS A 25 -4.47 -8.30 4.09
N LEU A 26 -4.64 -8.80 5.31
CA LEU A 26 -5.90 -9.33 5.79
C LEU A 26 -6.74 -8.24 6.44
N PRO A 27 -8.08 -8.30 6.31
CA PRO A 27 -8.94 -7.45 7.11
C PRO A 27 -8.66 -7.69 8.61
N PRO A 28 -8.93 -6.69 9.46
CA PRO A 28 -8.80 -6.84 10.90
C PRO A 28 -9.51 -8.11 11.38
N ALA A 29 -8.83 -8.93 12.19
CA ALA A 29 -9.42 -10.11 12.82
C ALA A 29 -10.68 -9.71 13.61
N LYS A 30 -11.59 -10.65 13.87
CA LYS A 30 -12.85 -10.34 14.56
C LYS A 30 -12.61 -9.86 16.00
N GLU A 31 -11.53 -10.34 16.62
CA GLU A 31 -11.09 -10.05 17.97
C GLU A 31 -10.38 -8.70 18.08
N GLU A 32 -10.00 -8.09 16.94
CA GLU A 32 -9.36 -6.78 16.89
C GLU A 32 -10.30 -5.71 17.47
N LYS A 33 -9.77 -4.91 18.41
CA LYS A 33 -10.54 -3.89 19.13
C LYS A 33 -10.49 -2.55 18.41
N VAL A 34 -11.06 -2.51 17.21
CA VAL A 34 -11.08 -1.31 16.36
C VAL A 34 -11.76 -0.12 17.07
N GLU A 35 -12.75 -0.41 17.90
CA GLU A 35 -13.53 0.56 18.66
C GLU A 35 -12.71 1.29 19.75
N ASP A 36 -11.56 0.74 20.16
CA ASP A 36 -10.64 1.42 21.08
C ASP A 36 -9.91 2.60 20.42
N PHE A 37 -9.85 2.63 19.08
CA PHE A 37 -9.11 3.63 18.29
C PHE A 37 -10.01 4.48 17.38
N ILE A 38 -11.10 3.92 16.89
CA ILE A 38 -11.96 4.57 15.90
C ILE A 38 -13.38 4.64 16.45
N LEU A 39 -13.93 5.85 16.50
CA LEU A 39 -15.32 6.05 16.90
C LEU A 39 -16.28 5.66 15.76
N PRO A 40 -17.42 5.02 16.07
CA PRO A 40 -18.50 4.84 15.12
C PRO A 40 -19.19 6.19 14.81
N SER A 41 -19.94 6.23 13.72
CA SER A 41 -20.91 7.30 13.43
C SER A 41 -22.34 6.77 13.49
N GLN A 42 -23.32 7.65 13.30
CA GLN A 42 -24.74 7.25 13.22
C GLN A 42 -25.01 6.25 12.08
N ARG A 43 -24.19 6.25 11.02
CA ARG A 43 -24.41 5.44 9.81
C ARG A 43 -23.43 4.29 9.64
N LEU A 44 -22.27 4.35 10.28
CA LEU A 44 -21.17 3.40 10.05
C LEU A 44 -20.54 2.96 11.37
N SER A 45 -20.28 1.67 11.51
CA SER A 45 -19.47 1.13 12.60
C SER A 45 -18.00 1.55 12.46
N ALA A 46 -17.25 1.50 13.57
CA ALA A 46 -15.81 1.75 13.58
C ALA A 46 -15.05 0.88 12.57
N ARG A 47 -15.37 -0.42 12.52
CA ARG A 47 -14.84 -1.35 11.52
C ARG A 47 -15.13 -0.93 10.09
N ARG A 48 -16.35 -0.43 9.81
CA ARG A 48 -16.70 0.01 8.46
C ARG A 48 -15.99 1.30 8.07
N HIS A 49 -15.80 2.24 9.00
CA HIS A 49 -14.94 3.41 8.79
C HIS A 49 -13.52 2.98 8.42
N LEU A 50 -12.92 2.11 9.23
CA LEU A 50 -11.58 1.59 8.99
C LEU A 50 -11.47 0.91 7.63
N GLN A 51 -12.45 0.09 7.27
CA GLN A 51 -12.48 -0.59 5.99
C GLN A 51 -12.44 0.42 4.84
N ILE A 52 -13.35 1.40 4.83
CA ILE A 52 -13.39 2.44 3.79
C ILE A 52 -12.05 3.18 3.71
N TYR A 53 -11.52 3.62 4.86
CA TYR A 53 -10.26 4.34 4.89
C TYR A 53 -9.10 3.49 4.36
N ARG A 54 -9.03 2.20 4.70
CA ARG A 54 -8.02 1.27 4.16
C ARG A 54 -8.10 1.15 2.64
N GLN A 55 -9.30 1.02 2.06
CA GLN A 55 -9.44 1.00 0.59
C GLN A 55 -8.95 2.31 -0.04
N SER A 56 -9.37 3.45 0.50
CA SER A 56 -8.94 4.77 -0.01
C SER A 56 -7.43 4.98 0.13
N TYR A 57 -6.83 4.49 1.22
CA TYR A 57 -5.39 4.58 1.45
C TYR A 57 -4.61 3.78 0.42
N ILE A 58 -4.97 2.52 0.18
CA ILE A 58 -4.33 1.68 -0.85
C ILE A 58 -4.50 2.30 -2.25
N ALA A 59 -5.70 2.80 -2.58
CA ALA A 59 -5.94 3.49 -3.85
C ALA A 59 -5.04 4.71 -4.03
N ARG A 60 -4.78 5.48 -2.97
CA ARG A 60 -3.88 6.63 -3.01
C ARG A 60 -2.42 6.25 -3.17
N LEU A 61 -1.99 5.12 -2.58
CA LEU A 61 -0.65 4.59 -2.81
C LEU A 61 -0.46 4.20 -4.28
N ARG A 62 -1.43 3.50 -4.88
CA ARG A 62 -1.43 3.17 -6.31
C ARG A 62 -1.37 4.41 -7.20
N GLU A 63 -2.17 5.43 -6.89
CA GLU A 63 -2.15 6.70 -7.62
C GLU A 63 -0.78 7.39 -7.51
N CYS A 64 -0.15 7.35 -6.32
CA CYS A 64 1.20 7.87 -6.11
C CYS A 64 2.24 7.11 -6.94
N MET A 65 2.18 5.77 -6.96
CA MET A 65 3.05 4.94 -7.81
C MET A 65 2.86 5.31 -9.28
N LYS A 66 1.62 5.40 -9.76
CA LYS A 66 1.32 5.78 -11.15
C LYS A 66 1.91 7.15 -11.52
N LYS A 67 1.83 8.13 -10.61
CA LYS A 67 2.43 9.46 -10.80
C LYS A 67 3.96 9.48 -10.73
N GLN A 68 4.57 8.57 -9.98
CA GLN A 68 6.04 8.45 -9.91
C GLN A 68 6.60 7.77 -11.16
N PHE A 69 5.83 6.88 -11.78
CA PHE A 69 6.27 6.06 -12.91
C PHE A 69 5.34 6.23 -14.12
N GLU A 70 5.01 7.48 -14.47
CA GLU A 70 3.99 7.77 -15.50
C GLU A 70 4.32 7.15 -16.87
N ALA A 71 5.58 7.22 -17.29
CA ALA A 71 6.03 6.63 -18.55
C ALA A 71 5.91 5.10 -18.56
N LEU A 72 6.32 4.45 -17.47
CA LEU A 72 6.19 3.00 -17.31
C LEU A 72 4.71 2.60 -17.27
N ALA A 73 3.88 3.30 -16.51
CA ALA A 73 2.45 3.02 -16.40
C ALA A 73 1.72 3.17 -17.73
N TYR A 74 2.10 4.17 -18.53
CA TYR A 74 1.58 4.33 -19.89
C TYR A 74 1.99 3.18 -20.80
N THR A 75 3.26 2.75 -20.72
CA THR A 75 3.84 1.74 -21.61
C THR A 75 3.32 0.33 -21.29
N LEU A 76 3.20 -0.03 -20.01
CA LEU A 76 2.61 -1.31 -19.57
C LEU A 76 1.09 -1.36 -19.71
N GLY A 77 0.44 -0.21 -19.71
CA GLY A 77 -1.00 -0.10 -19.54
C GLY A 77 -1.42 -0.17 -18.06
N GLU A 78 -2.61 0.36 -17.78
CA GLU A 78 -3.08 0.61 -16.41
C GLU A 78 -3.25 -0.66 -15.58
N GLU A 79 -3.85 -1.71 -16.15
CA GLU A 79 -4.14 -2.94 -15.42
C GLU A 79 -2.86 -3.66 -14.97
N LEU A 80 -1.90 -3.83 -15.89
CA LEU A 80 -0.65 -4.52 -15.61
C LEU A 80 0.25 -3.72 -14.67
N PHE A 81 0.34 -2.40 -14.87
CA PHE A 81 1.06 -1.54 -13.93
C PHE A 81 0.47 -1.63 -12.52
N GLN A 82 -0.86 -1.62 -12.39
CA GLN A 82 -1.50 -1.71 -11.10
C GLN A 82 -1.22 -3.04 -10.40
N GLN A 83 -1.17 -4.16 -11.14
CA GLN A 83 -0.80 -5.47 -10.60
C GLN A 83 0.63 -5.45 -10.01
N PHE A 84 1.61 -4.94 -10.75
CA PHE A 84 2.97 -4.80 -10.24
C PHE A 84 3.07 -3.84 -9.05
N ALA A 85 2.33 -2.73 -9.07
CA ALA A 85 2.29 -1.80 -7.96
C ALA A 85 1.68 -2.45 -6.70
N ASP A 86 0.66 -3.30 -6.86
CA ASP A 86 0.07 -4.06 -5.76
C ASP A 86 1.05 -5.05 -5.14
N GLU A 87 1.71 -5.86 -5.98
CA GLU A 87 2.73 -6.80 -5.51
C GLU A 87 3.92 -6.11 -4.84
N TYR A 88 4.34 -4.96 -5.39
CA TYR A 88 5.38 -4.13 -4.82
C TYR A 88 4.98 -3.59 -3.45
N LEU A 89 3.80 -2.96 -3.32
CA LEU A 89 3.30 -2.40 -2.06
C LEU A 89 3.04 -3.46 -0.99
N GLU A 90 2.78 -4.70 -1.41
CA GLU A 90 2.69 -5.84 -0.51
C GLU A 90 4.05 -6.26 0.08
N GLN A 91 5.14 -6.13 -0.68
CA GLN A 91 6.49 -6.47 -0.22
C GLN A 91 7.20 -5.28 0.46
N TYR A 92 6.87 -4.07 0.03
CA TYR A 92 7.46 -2.81 0.47
C TYR A 92 6.34 -1.84 0.90
N PRO A 93 5.68 -2.11 2.04
CA PRO A 93 4.60 -1.25 2.53
C PRO A 93 5.11 0.17 2.85
N SER A 94 4.21 1.14 2.86
CA SER A 94 4.55 2.52 3.21
C SER A 94 4.89 2.63 4.70
N GLU A 95 6.15 2.92 5.01
CA GLU A 95 6.65 3.09 6.40
C GLU A 95 6.74 4.55 6.85
N ASN A 96 6.71 5.50 5.91
CA ASN A 96 6.94 6.91 6.17
C ASN A 96 5.70 7.77 5.91
N TYR A 97 5.65 8.95 6.54
CA TYR A 97 4.57 9.93 6.34
C TYR A 97 4.61 10.59 4.95
N SER A 98 5.78 10.59 4.31
CA SER A 98 5.98 11.10 2.95
C SER A 98 5.94 9.95 1.96
N LEU A 99 5.20 10.13 0.87
CA LEU A 99 5.12 9.16 -0.23
C LEU A 99 6.17 9.42 -1.32
N ASN A 100 7.03 10.44 -1.17
CA ASN A 100 8.02 10.79 -2.20
C ASN A 100 8.97 9.63 -2.52
N ASN A 101 9.27 8.78 -1.53
CA ASN A 101 10.19 7.65 -1.68
C ASN A 101 9.44 6.32 -1.76
N LEU A 102 8.11 6.34 -1.92
CA LEU A 102 7.28 5.14 -1.94
C LEU A 102 7.78 4.14 -2.98
N GLY A 103 8.10 4.61 -4.17
CA GLY A 103 8.58 3.80 -5.29
C GLY A 103 10.08 3.54 -5.35
N GLU A 104 10.89 3.97 -4.38
CA GLU A 104 12.37 3.96 -4.47
C GLU A 104 12.94 2.56 -4.79
N LYS A 105 12.28 1.49 -4.31
CA LYS A 105 12.70 0.10 -4.54
C LYS A 105 12.03 -0.56 -5.75
N PHE A 106 11.13 0.14 -6.45
CA PHE A 106 10.30 -0.44 -7.50
C PHE A 106 11.10 -0.95 -8.70
N PRO A 107 12.14 -0.24 -9.21
CA PRO A 107 12.95 -0.77 -10.33
C PRO A 107 13.71 -2.04 -9.95
N ALA A 108 14.28 -2.05 -8.74
CA ALA A 108 14.97 -3.23 -8.21
C ALA A 108 14.01 -4.40 -7.98
N PHE A 109 12.76 -4.11 -7.59
CA PHE A 109 11.70 -5.12 -7.48
C PHE A 109 11.38 -5.73 -8.85
N LEU A 110 11.17 -4.91 -9.89
CA LEU A 110 10.88 -5.39 -11.25
C LEU A 110 12.01 -6.28 -11.80
N GLU A 111 13.28 -5.92 -11.58
CA GLU A 111 14.42 -6.78 -11.96
C GLU A 111 14.44 -8.10 -11.16
N GLN A 112 14.06 -8.08 -9.89
CA GLN A 112 14.02 -9.28 -9.06
C GLN A 112 12.88 -10.24 -9.43
N THR A 113 11.75 -9.70 -9.93
CA THR A 113 10.52 -10.44 -10.26
C THR A 113 10.29 -10.62 -11.75
N ARG A 114 11.23 -10.22 -12.61
CA ARG A 114 11.11 -10.39 -14.05
C ARG A 114 10.84 -11.85 -14.46
N PRO A 115 9.96 -12.10 -15.44
CA PRO A 115 9.53 -13.45 -15.80
C PRO A 115 10.63 -14.29 -16.46
N ASP A 116 11.57 -13.65 -17.14
CA ASP A 116 12.71 -14.24 -17.86
C ASP A 116 13.99 -14.31 -17.00
N LYS A 117 13.86 -14.25 -15.66
CA LYS A 117 15.02 -14.20 -14.75
C LYS A 117 15.99 -15.38 -14.91
N TYR A 118 15.48 -16.56 -15.25
CA TYR A 118 16.25 -17.81 -15.27
C TYR A 118 16.53 -18.34 -16.69
N VAL A 119 16.27 -17.54 -17.73
CA VAL A 119 16.61 -17.92 -19.11
C VAL A 119 17.96 -17.33 -19.50
N GLU A 120 18.69 -18.02 -20.39
CA GLU A 120 20.02 -17.58 -20.85
C GLU A 120 19.94 -16.30 -21.72
N GLU A 121 18.92 -16.22 -22.59
CA GLU A 121 18.67 -15.07 -23.44
C GLU A 121 17.47 -14.28 -22.92
N LYS A 122 17.75 -13.15 -22.27
CA LYS A 122 16.74 -12.23 -21.72
C LYS A 122 16.00 -11.48 -22.83
N GLU A 123 14.74 -11.17 -22.58
CA GLU A 123 13.93 -10.38 -23.51
C GLU A 123 14.23 -8.89 -23.34
N SER A 124 14.68 -8.23 -24.40
CA SER A 124 15.09 -6.81 -24.36
C SER A 124 13.94 -5.84 -24.02
N TRP A 125 12.70 -6.22 -24.30
CA TRP A 125 11.54 -5.40 -23.94
C TRP A 125 11.34 -5.31 -22.42
N ILE A 126 11.75 -6.34 -21.65
CA ILE A 126 11.68 -6.32 -20.19
C ILE A 126 12.71 -5.35 -19.62
N ASP A 127 13.93 -5.38 -20.16
CA ASP A 127 14.99 -4.43 -19.78
C ASP A 127 14.52 -2.98 -20.01
N PHE A 128 13.90 -2.71 -21.16
CA PHE A 128 13.31 -1.41 -21.46
C PHE A 128 12.27 -0.96 -20.42
N MET A 129 11.37 -1.86 -19.99
CA MET A 129 10.39 -1.52 -18.94
C MET A 129 11.06 -1.21 -17.60
N ILE A 130 12.11 -1.95 -17.25
CA ILE A 130 12.86 -1.73 -16.00
C ILE A 130 13.62 -0.41 -16.04
N GLU A 131 14.23 -0.08 -17.17
CA GLU A 131 14.89 1.21 -17.40
C GLU A 131 13.91 2.37 -17.28
N LEU A 132 12.68 2.26 -17.82
CA LEU A 132 11.64 3.28 -17.67
C LEU A 132 11.27 3.54 -16.21
N ALA A 133 11.48 2.59 -15.30
CA ALA A 133 11.26 2.80 -13.87
C ALA A 133 12.41 3.55 -13.17
N GLN A 134 13.58 3.67 -13.80
CA GLN A 134 14.76 4.31 -13.22
C GLN A 134 14.91 5.79 -13.59
N PHE A 135 14.17 6.26 -14.60
CA PHE A 135 14.13 7.64 -15.07
C PHE A 135 13.08 8.48 -14.33
#